data_AF-A0A7X7RFK8-F1
#
_entry.id   AF-A0A7X7RFK8-F1
#
_cell.length_a   1.000
_cell.length_b   1.000
_cell.length_c   1.000
_cell.angle_alpha   90.00
_cell.angle_beta   90.00
_cell.angle_gamma   90.00
#
_symmetry.space_group_name_H-M   'P 1'
#
loop_
_entity.id
_entity.type
_entity.pdbx_description
1 polymer ?
#
loop_
_entity_poly.entity_id
_entity_poly.type
_entity_poly.pdbx_seq_one_letter_code
_entity_poly.pdbx_strand_id
1 'polypeptide(L)'
;SRPWTELHLDGPQPPEQVIDALAVGHRGTPVGTVAAVRRDRGTPTRWLALTTGRALEKHDGLQVELPAGGRPFGFGIALMRLAGRARLEVAIPSGSRVEIALPNDAPPLPVDAPVFCSASQAVQRRYALRLPRQQECRAAEPLQVAVTLAAGGVTVTGTPVAWPDLAVTLEAAQPLGPARQPDQTAAAVRKAFERLGESPWELAGLALDDPGGHYAPPSLLNALRRQLQEQLDGKLASRRAAEQAERQAILNAELTPCTAPAQVPPWRVSVKVPVATPPARFEGADELVLALRVADCTADLAELGAAWQSAMPQATIRWALPWIVRDGEEARAVEAAAGRLLARGWRRWECGGLAALHLLRRLASEPLSLTADGALYGLNRLACRQLAELGFEGVVAPAEADAAVLAKLAVLVSPRLIVPVYQRPPLFISETRPVVPSAANASRFELLDRRGRRFDVAGEDGRWITRAAEPLLRPEPLPALRTAGLTEARVDLTGESPGALATLWARLRPHLVPDS
;
A
#
# COMPACT_ATOMS: atom_id res chain seq x y z
N SER A 1 -3.24 -6.71 -0.35
CA SER A 1 -4.42 -5.83 -0.26
C SER A 1 -4.41 -5.18 1.10
N ARG A 2 -4.41 -3.85 1.18
CA ARG A 2 -4.47 -3.17 2.48
C ARG A 2 -5.85 -3.43 3.11
N PRO A 3 -5.96 -3.69 4.42
CA PRO A 3 -7.24 -3.57 5.10
C PRO A 3 -7.80 -2.17 4.84
N TRP A 4 -9.11 -2.08 4.68
CA TRP A 4 -9.81 -0.83 4.47
C TRP A 4 -9.53 0.10 5.65
N THR A 5 -9.15 1.33 5.36
CA THR A 5 -8.94 2.37 6.37
C THR A 5 -10.26 3.09 6.62
N GLU A 6 -10.58 3.32 7.89
CA GLU A 6 -11.75 4.11 8.34
C GLU A 6 -11.52 5.63 8.21
N LEU A 7 -10.34 6.03 7.71
CA LEU A 7 -10.01 7.42 7.44
C LEU A 7 -11.06 7.99 6.48
N HIS A 8 -11.84 8.98 6.97
CA HIS A 8 -12.96 9.69 6.34
C HIS A 8 -14.40 9.32 6.76
N LEU A 9 -14.62 8.36 7.67
CA LEU A 9 -15.98 8.10 8.17
C LEU A 9 -16.49 9.15 9.17
N ASP A 10 -15.60 9.83 9.89
CA ASP A 10 -15.95 10.77 10.99
C ASP A 10 -15.70 12.26 10.67
N GLY A 11 -15.54 12.62 9.39
CA GLY A 11 -15.42 14.02 8.97
C GLY A 11 -16.77 14.77 9.02
N PRO A 12 -16.78 16.12 8.94
CA PRO A 12 -18.02 16.92 8.91
C PRO A 12 -18.88 16.71 7.63
N GLN A 13 -18.41 15.87 6.70
CA GLN A 13 -19.10 15.51 5.48
C GLN A 13 -19.66 14.08 5.64
N PRO A 14 -20.91 13.81 5.23
CA PRO A 14 -21.48 12.47 5.28
C PRO A 14 -20.58 11.44 4.58
N PRO A 15 -20.44 10.20 5.08
CA PRO A 15 -19.60 9.16 4.52
C PRO A 15 -19.72 9.00 2.99
N GLU A 16 -20.95 9.03 2.46
CA GLU A 16 -21.28 8.99 1.04
C GLU A 16 -20.67 10.13 0.18
N GLN A 17 -20.31 11.24 0.82
CA GLN A 17 -19.72 12.43 0.19
C GLN A 17 -18.19 12.47 0.22
N VAL A 18 -17.51 11.58 0.95
CA VAL A 18 -16.04 11.55 0.99
C VAL A 18 -15.50 10.37 0.18
N ILE A 19 -16.09 9.18 0.34
CA ILE A 19 -15.83 7.98 -0.44
C ILE A 19 -17.21 7.45 -0.85
N ASP A 20 -17.42 7.01 -2.09
CA ASP A 20 -18.66 6.30 -2.41
C ASP A 20 -18.61 4.91 -1.75
N ALA A 21 -18.93 4.86 -0.47
CA ALA A 21 -18.95 3.64 0.34
C ALA A 21 -20.00 2.63 -0.18
N LEU A 22 -20.89 3.06 -1.07
CA LEU A 22 -21.96 2.27 -1.67
C LEU A 22 -21.59 1.72 -3.05
N ALA A 23 -20.66 2.36 -3.78
CA ALA A 23 -20.02 1.79 -4.96
C ALA A 23 -18.98 0.74 -4.56
N VAL A 24 -19.46 -0.45 -4.23
CA VAL A 24 -18.63 -1.62 -4.00
C VAL A 24 -18.08 -2.11 -5.34
N GLY A 25 -16.93 -1.56 -5.78
CA GLY A 25 -16.18 -2.03 -6.94
C GLY A 25 -15.96 -0.99 -8.05
N HIS A 26 -15.27 -1.39 -9.12
CA HIS A 26 -15.01 -0.53 -10.27
C HIS A 26 -16.31 -0.27 -11.05
N ARG A 27 -16.53 1.00 -11.43
CA ARG A 27 -17.66 1.46 -12.27
C ARG A 27 -17.78 0.69 -13.59
N GLY A 28 -16.64 0.23 -14.12
CA GLY A 28 -16.55 -0.33 -15.45
C GLY A 28 -16.37 0.73 -16.54
N THR A 29 -16.46 0.31 -17.80
CA THR A 29 -16.28 1.21 -18.95
C THR A 29 -17.64 1.75 -19.44
N PRO A 30 -17.71 2.99 -19.96
CA PRO A 30 -18.95 3.52 -20.53
C PRO A 30 -19.53 2.60 -21.61
N VAL A 31 -20.85 2.39 -21.55
CA VAL A 31 -21.63 1.62 -22.53
C VAL A 31 -22.56 2.56 -23.29
N GLY A 32 -23.28 3.45 -22.61
CA GLY A 32 -24.24 4.34 -23.22
C GLY A 32 -25.09 5.03 -22.16
N THR A 33 -26.27 5.51 -22.53
CA THR A 33 -27.25 6.09 -21.62
C THR A 33 -28.60 5.40 -21.76
N VAL A 34 -29.40 5.40 -20.70
CA VAL A 34 -30.76 4.87 -20.72
C VAL A 34 -31.61 5.70 -21.69
N ALA A 35 -32.06 5.10 -22.78
CA ALA A 35 -32.96 5.76 -23.73
C ALA A 35 -34.43 5.60 -23.32
N ALA A 36 -34.80 4.42 -22.82
CA ALA A 36 -36.14 4.14 -22.30
C ALA A 36 -36.17 2.83 -21.50
N VAL A 37 -37.19 2.66 -20.65
CA VAL A 37 -37.56 1.35 -20.09
C VAL A 37 -38.93 0.95 -20.64
N ARG A 38 -38.98 -0.17 -21.37
CA ARG A 38 -40.17 -0.68 -22.05
C ARG A 38 -40.72 -1.92 -21.37
N ARG A 39 -41.99 -2.25 -21.59
CA ARG A 39 -42.63 -3.50 -21.17
C ARG A 39 -43.24 -4.17 -22.39
N ASP A 40 -43.03 -5.47 -22.55
CA ASP A 40 -43.72 -6.23 -23.58
C ASP A 40 -45.17 -6.49 -23.14
N ARG A 41 -46.13 -6.41 -24.07
CA ARG A 41 -47.54 -6.68 -23.77
C ARG A 41 -47.72 -8.13 -23.30
N GLY A 42 -48.36 -8.33 -22.15
CA GLY A 42 -48.66 -9.65 -21.62
C GLY A 42 -47.51 -10.34 -20.87
N THR A 43 -46.36 -9.69 -20.69
CA THR A 43 -45.27 -10.22 -19.86
C THR A 43 -44.83 -9.20 -18.80
N PRO A 44 -44.38 -9.65 -17.62
CA PRO A 44 -43.88 -8.76 -16.58
C PRO A 44 -42.47 -8.21 -16.87
N THR A 45 -41.81 -8.69 -17.94
CA THR A 45 -40.44 -8.34 -18.27
C THR A 45 -40.31 -6.88 -18.71
N ARG A 46 -39.40 -6.16 -18.04
CA ARG A 46 -38.99 -4.81 -18.42
C ARG A 46 -37.72 -4.87 -19.24
N TRP A 47 -37.64 -4.03 -20.27
CA TRP A 47 -36.51 -3.95 -21.19
C TRP A 47 -35.88 -2.57 -21.12
N LEU A 48 -34.64 -2.50 -20.69
CA LEU A 48 -33.80 -1.32 -20.79
C LEU A 48 -33.33 -1.15 -22.25
N ALA A 49 -33.72 -0.05 -22.88
CA ALA A 49 -33.29 0.32 -24.22
C ALA A 49 -32.13 1.32 -24.17
N LEU A 50 -31.06 1.05 -24.92
CA LEU A 50 -29.92 1.96 -25.09
C LEU A 50 -29.23 1.75 -26.44
N THR A 51 -28.45 2.73 -26.89
CA THR A 51 -27.48 2.56 -27.98
C THR A 51 -26.13 2.26 -27.37
N THR A 52 -25.58 1.08 -27.63
CA THR A 52 -24.32 0.65 -27.00
C THR A 52 -23.12 1.18 -27.78
N GLY A 53 -22.17 1.83 -27.11
CA GLY A 53 -20.88 2.26 -27.64
C GLY A 53 -19.79 1.18 -27.57
N ARG A 54 -20.13 -0.01 -27.07
CA ARG A 54 -19.25 -1.19 -27.07
C ARG A 54 -20.01 -2.48 -27.36
N ALA A 55 -19.28 -3.53 -27.71
CA ALA A 55 -19.88 -4.86 -27.80
C ALA A 55 -20.31 -5.34 -26.40
N LEU A 56 -21.44 -6.05 -26.34
CA LEU A 56 -22.03 -6.65 -25.14
C LEU A 56 -22.28 -8.13 -25.35
N GLU A 57 -22.14 -8.92 -24.29
CA GLU A 57 -22.40 -10.35 -24.27
C GLU A 57 -23.35 -10.74 -23.14
N LYS A 58 -24.03 -11.87 -23.30
CA LYS A 58 -24.78 -12.51 -22.21
C LYS A 58 -23.82 -12.74 -21.03
N HIS A 59 -24.29 -12.47 -19.82
CA HIS A 59 -23.53 -12.50 -18.56
C HIS A 59 -22.49 -11.38 -18.38
N ASP A 60 -22.45 -10.37 -19.25
CA ASP A 60 -21.81 -9.11 -18.90
C ASP A 60 -22.55 -8.46 -17.72
N GLY A 61 -21.80 -7.86 -16.80
CA GLY A 61 -22.33 -7.04 -15.71
C GLY A 61 -22.49 -5.60 -16.16
N LEU A 62 -23.68 -5.05 -15.97
CA LEU A 62 -24.00 -3.65 -16.21
C LEU A 62 -24.24 -2.91 -14.90
N GLN A 63 -23.96 -1.61 -14.90
CA GLN A 63 -24.29 -0.67 -13.82
C GLN A 63 -24.96 0.57 -14.41
N VAL A 64 -26.08 0.99 -13.82
CA VAL A 64 -26.79 2.22 -14.16
C VAL A 64 -26.64 3.22 -13.01
N GLU A 65 -26.17 4.42 -13.31
CA GLU A 65 -26.05 5.48 -12.31
C GLU A 65 -27.39 6.16 -12.06
N LEU A 66 -27.71 6.33 -10.78
CA LEU A 66 -28.95 6.96 -10.35
C LEU A 66 -28.68 8.42 -9.92
N PRO A 67 -29.56 9.38 -10.23
CA PRO A 67 -29.34 10.81 -9.98
C PRO A 67 -29.13 11.19 -8.51
N ALA A 68 -29.64 10.38 -7.58
CA ALA A 68 -29.62 10.68 -6.14
C ALA A 68 -28.26 10.41 -5.45
N GLY A 69 -27.19 10.15 -6.20
CA GLY A 69 -25.84 10.02 -5.64
C GLY A 69 -25.63 8.81 -4.71
N GLY A 70 -26.39 7.72 -4.92
CA GLY A 70 -26.29 6.47 -4.15
C GLY A 70 -25.75 5.28 -4.95
N ARG A 71 -25.85 4.06 -4.38
CA ARG A 71 -25.38 2.79 -4.99
C ARG A 71 -25.87 2.67 -6.45
N PRO A 72 -24.98 2.48 -7.44
CA PRO A 72 -25.42 2.24 -8.81
C PRO A 72 -26.22 0.94 -8.88
N PHE A 73 -27.25 0.91 -9.73
CA PHE A 73 -28.04 -0.30 -9.94
C PHE A 73 -27.26 -1.26 -10.85
N GLY A 74 -26.71 -2.32 -10.25
CA GLY A 74 -25.93 -3.33 -10.95
C GLY A 74 -26.71 -4.61 -11.24
N PHE A 75 -26.58 -5.16 -12.45
CA PHE A 75 -27.18 -6.45 -12.81
C PHE A 75 -26.41 -7.14 -13.94
N GLY A 76 -26.52 -8.47 -14.03
CA GLY A 76 -25.98 -9.25 -15.14
C GLY A 76 -26.96 -9.34 -16.31
N ILE A 77 -26.46 -9.29 -17.54
CA ILE A 77 -27.27 -9.50 -18.76
C ILE A 77 -27.72 -10.96 -18.81
N ALA A 78 -28.96 -11.23 -18.44
CA ALA A 78 -29.57 -12.54 -18.62
C ALA A 78 -30.09 -12.74 -20.05
N LEU A 79 -30.78 -11.72 -20.57
CA LEU A 79 -31.39 -11.70 -21.89
C LEU A 79 -31.17 -10.32 -22.52
N MET A 80 -30.83 -10.31 -23.81
CA MET A 80 -30.76 -9.09 -24.61
C MET A 80 -31.20 -9.38 -26.04
N ARG A 81 -31.66 -8.36 -26.74
CA ARG A 81 -32.11 -8.43 -28.14
C ARG A 81 -31.82 -7.11 -28.84
N LEU A 82 -31.69 -7.13 -30.16
CA LEU A 82 -31.70 -5.89 -30.94
C LEU A 82 -33.07 -5.21 -30.80
N ALA A 83 -33.08 -3.88 -30.65
CA ALA A 83 -34.30 -3.13 -30.42
C ALA A 83 -35.34 -3.40 -31.52
N GLY A 84 -36.57 -3.72 -31.11
CA GLY A 84 -37.68 -4.05 -32.02
C GLY A 84 -37.66 -5.48 -32.59
N ARG A 85 -36.72 -6.35 -32.18
CA ARG A 85 -36.70 -7.77 -32.56
C ARG A 85 -37.11 -8.64 -31.37
N ALA A 86 -37.84 -9.72 -31.61
CA ALA A 86 -38.17 -10.71 -30.57
C ALA A 86 -37.05 -11.73 -30.30
N ARG A 87 -36.14 -11.91 -31.27
CA ARG A 87 -35.03 -12.87 -31.17
C ARG A 87 -34.00 -12.41 -30.14
N LEU A 88 -33.69 -13.29 -29.19
CA LEU A 88 -32.63 -13.07 -28.21
C LEU A 88 -31.25 -13.26 -28.84
N GLU A 89 -30.30 -12.43 -28.43
CA GLU A 89 -28.93 -12.44 -28.87
C GLU A 89 -27.99 -12.79 -27.71
N VAL A 90 -26.95 -13.57 -28.01
CA VAL A 90 -25.89 -13.92 -27.05
C VAL A 90 -24.77 -12.88 -27.06
N ALA A 91 -24.57 -12.19 -28.19
CA ALA A 91 -23.61 -11.13 -28.37
C ALA A 91 -24.18 -10.04 -29.28
N ILE A 92 -23.91 -8.77 -28.97
CA ILE A 92 -24.36 -7.60 -29.74
C ILE A 92 -23.16 -6.70 -30.02
N PRO A 93 -22.94 -6.25 -31.27
CA PRO A 93 -21.81 -5.40 -31.61
C PRO A 93 -22.01 -3.96 -31.12
N SER A 94 -20.89 -3.24 -30.99
CA SER A 94 -20.89 -1.79 -30.74
C SER A 94 -21.69 -1.02 -31.81
N GLY A 95 -22.28 0.10 -31.43
CA GLY A 95 -23.14 0.96 -32.25
C GLY A 95 -24.60 0.48 -32.33
N SER A 96 -24.93 -0.69 -31.78
CA SER A 96 -26.28 -1.26 -31.90
C SER A 96 -27.29 -0.62 -30.95
N ARG A 97 -28.55 -0.52 -31.39
CA ARG A 97 -29.68 -0.29 -30.48
C ARG A 97 -30.11 -1.60 -29.86
N VAL A 98 -30.01 -1.71 -28.54
CA VAL A 98 -30.25 -2.94 -27.78
C VAL A 98 -31.36 -2.74 -26.77
N GLU A 99 -32.13 -3.81 -26.53
CA GLU A 99 -33.05 -3.97 -25.41
C GLU A 99 -32.52 -5.07 -24.49
N ILE A 100 -32.31 -4.76 -23.22
CA ILE A 100 -31.72 -5.65 -22.20
C ILE A 100 -32.77 -5.90 -21.12
N ALA A 101 -33.05 -7.17 -20.82
CA ALA A 101 -34.04 -7.50 -19.78
C ALA A 101 -33.53 -7.05 -18.41
N LEU A 102 -34.37 -6.31 -17.70
CA LEU A 102 -34.13 -5.88 -16.33
C LEU A 102 -34.61 -6.94 -15.34
N PRO A 103 -33.88 -7.14 -14.22
CA PRO A 103 -34.37 -7.90 -13.09
C PRO A 103 -35.72 -7.39 -12.55
N ASN A 104 -36.48 -8.29 -11.91
CA ASN A 104 -37.81 -7.94 -11.38
C ASN A 104 -37.74 -6.86 -10.31
N ASP A 105 -36.68 -6.85 -9.51
CA ASP A 105 -36.37 -5.90 -8.45
C ASP A 105 -35.70 -4.60 -8.93
N ALA A 106 -35.52 -4.42 -10.25
CA ALA A 106 -34.87 -3.22 -10.77
C ALA A 106 -35.65 -1.93 -10.37
N PRO A 107 -34.97 -0.90 -9.84
CA PRO A 107 -35.61 0.39 -9.54
C PRO A 107 -36.03 1.10 -10.83
N PRO A 108 -36.85 2.16 -10.74
CA PRO A 108 -37.09 3.05 -11.87
C PRO A 108 -35.75 3.64 -12.36
N LEU A 109 -35.46 3.47 -13.66
CA LEU A 109 -34.25 3.99 -14.28
C LEU A 109 -34.59 5.29 -15.03
N PRO A 110 -33.97 6.42 -14.70
CA PRO A 110 -34.23 7.68 -15.40
C PRO A 110 -33.66 7.66 -16.81
N VAL A 111 -34.32 8.39 -17.72
CA VAL A 111 -33.78 8.64 -19.06
C VAL A 111 -32.47 9.44 -18.92
N ASP A 112 -31.54 9.20 -19.84
CA ASP A 112 -30.18 9.77 -19.87
C ASP A 112 -29.26 9.32 -18.74
N ALA A 113 -29.71 8.43 -17.85
CA ALA A 113 -28.87 7.81 -16.85
C ALA A 113 -27.68 7.07 -17.50
N PRO A 114 -26.43 7.35 -17.09
CA PRO A 114 -25.25 6.68 -17.61
C PRO A 114 -25.25 5.17 -17.30
N VAL A 115 -24.87 4.36 -18.30
CA VAL A 115 -24.74 2.91 -18.21
C VAL A 115 -23.29 2.49 -18.45
N PHE A 116 -22.78 1.61 -17.59
CA PHE A 116 -21.41 1.09 -17.63
C PHE A 116 -21.40 -0.43 -17.67
N CYS A 117 -20.36 -1.01 -18.27
CA CYS A 117 -20.08 -2.44 -18.23
C CYS A 117 -19.03 -2.70 -17.14
N SER A 118 -19.50 -3.15 -15.98
CA SER A 118 -18.71 -3.46 -14.79
C SER A 118 -18.06 -4.84 -14.86
N ALA A 119 -18.65 -5.82 -15.55
CA ALA A 119 -18.00 -7.11 -15.79
C ALA A 119 -18.15 -7.50 -17.25
N SER A 120 -17.04 -7.85 -17.90
CA SER A 120 -17.05 -8.23 -19.32
C SER A 120 -16.55 -9.65 -19.51
N GLN A 121 -17.39 -10.51 -20.07
CA GLN A 121 -17.06 -11.89 -20.41
C GLN A 121 -15.92 -11.95 -21.41
N ALA A 122 -15.90 -11.06 -22.41
CA ALA A 122 -14.79 -10.94 -23.36
C ALA A 122 -13.45 -10.64 -22.67
N VAL A 123 -13.45 -9.75 -21.67
CA VAL A 123 -12.24 -9.43 -20.87
C VAL A 123 -11.84 -10.61 -20.00
N GLN A 124 -12.79 -11.25 -19.32
CA GLN A 124 -12.52 -12.43 -18.48
C GLN A 124 -11.94 -13.59 -19.30
N ARG A 125 -12.41 -13.82 -20.53
CA ARG A 125 -11.83 -14.83 -21.43
C ARG A 125 -10.43 -14.46 -21.90
N ARG A 126 -10.18 -13.18 -22.23
CA ARG A 126 -8.87 -12.71 -22.73
C ARG A 126 -7.81 -12.63 -21.62
N TYR A 127 -8.23 -12.36 -20.40
CA TYR A 127 -7.37 -12.22 -19.22
C TYR A 127 -7.84 -13.17 -18.12
N ALA A 128 -7.89 -14.46 -18.43
CA ALA A 128 -8.32 -15.48 -17.48
C ALA A 128 -7.36 -15.53 -16.28
N LEU A 129 -7.85 -15.09 -15.11
CA LEU A 129 -7.11 -15.20 -13.87
C LEU A 129 -7.13 -16.67 -13.42
N ARG A 130 -6.01 -17.37 -13.63
CA ARG A 130 -5.81 -18.70 -13.06
C ARG A 130 -5.35 -18.56 -11.62
N LEU A 131 -6.30 -18.69 -10.69
CA LEU A 131 -5.96 -18.80 -9.28
C LEU A 131 -5.42 -20.21 -9.03
N PRO A 132 -4.31 -20.36 -8.28
CA PRO A 132 -3.86 -21.67 -7.84
C PRO A 132 -4.93 -22.33 -6.98
N ARG A 133 -5.06 -23.65 -7.05
CA ARG A 133 -6.00 -24.37 -6.19
C ARG A 133 -5.51 -24.24 -4.75
N GLN A 134 -6.43 -24.15 -3.79
CA GLN A 134 -6.05 -24.04 -2.37
C GLN A 134 -5.08 -25.14 -1.92
N GLN A 135 -5.22 -26.35 -2.48
CA GLN A 135 -4.32 -27.48 -2.23
C GLN A 135 -2.88 -27.24 -2.76
N GLU A 136 -2.73 -26.54 -3.89
CA GLU A 136 -1.42 -26.19 -4.49
C GLU A 136 -0.69 -25.10 -3.70
N CYS A 137 -1.42 -24.32 -2.90
CA CYS A 137 -0.87 -23.27 -2.04
C CYS A 137 -0.51 -23.76 -0.63
N ARG A 138 -0.64 -25.05 -0.33
CA ARG A 138 -0.28 -25.59 0.99
C ARG A 138 1.23 -25.73 1.05
N ALA A 139 1.85 -25.08 2.04
CA ALA A 139 3.22 -25.37 2.42
C ALA A 139 3.21 -26.70 3.19
N ALA A 140 3.50 -27.80 2.48
CA ALA A 140 3.75 -29.09 3.12
C ALA A 140 5.22 -29.15 3.56
N GLU A 141 5.44 -29.59 4.79
CA GLU A 141 6.76 -29.77 5.39
C GLU A 141 7.33 -31.12 4.92
N PRO A 142 8.50 -31.15 4.27
CA PRO A 142 9.09 -32.40 3.79
C PRO A 142 9.48 -33.32 4.95
N LEU A 143 9.05 -34.58 4.90
CA LEU A 143 9.24 -35.60 5.93
C LEU A 143 10.04 -36.79 5.37
N GLN A 144 11.15 -37.12 6.03
CA GLN A 144 11.88 -38.37 5.81
C GLN A 144 11.34 -39.44 6.74
N VAL A 145 11.06 -40.64 6.23
CA VAL A 145 10.60 -41.77 7.05
C VAL A 145 11.57 -42.93 6.92
N ALA A 146 12.09 -43.42 8.05
CA ALA A 146 12.85 -44.65 8.13
C ALA A 146 11.99 -45.73 8.80
N VAL A 147 11.93 -46.92 8.20
CA VAL A 147 11.19 -48.07 8.72
C VAL A 147 12.15 -49.25 8.84
N THR A 148 12.16 -49.89 10.01
CA THR A 148 12.92 -51.12 10.25
C THR A 148 11.94 -52.24 10.59
N LEU A 149 12.05 -53.36 9.87
CA LEU A 149 11.26 -54.57 10.10
C LEU A 149 12.16 -55.65 10.71
N ALA A 150 11.80 -56.10 11.91
CA ALA A 150 12.51 -57.17 12.61
C ALA A 150 11.52 -58.23 13.10
N ALA A 151 12.02 -59.41 13.46
CA ALA A 151 11.19 -60.51 13.95
C ALA A 151 10.33 -60.12 15.16
N GLY A 152 10.83 -59.21 16.00
CA GLY A 152 10.14 -58.72 17.21
C GLY A 152 9.16 -57.57 16.99
N GLY A 153 9.13 -56.94 15.81
CA GLY A 153 8.28 -55.76 15.60
C GLY A 153 8.71 -54.82 14.48
N VAL A 154 8.06 -53.65 14.48
CA VAL A 154 8.30 -52.56 13.53
C VAL A 154 8.78 -51.33 14.29
N THR A 155 9.86 -50.72 13.83
CA THR A 155 10.33 -49.40 14.28
C THR A 155 10.17 -48.40 13.14
N VAL A 156 9.57 -47.24 13.42
CA VAL A 156 9.35 -46.17 12.45
C VAL A 156 9.91 -44.87 13.01
N THR A 157 10.77 -44.22 12.26
CA THR A 157 11.26 -42.86 12.58
C THR A 157 10.82 -41.89 11.49
N GLY A 158 10.12 -40.83 11.88
CA GLY A 158 9.81 -39.70 11.02
C GLY A 158 10.65 -38.49 11.39
N THR A 159 11.34 -37.91 10.42
CA THR A 159 12.26 -36.78 10.60
C THR A 159 11.90 -35.66 9.63
N PRO A 160 11.38 -34.52 10.13
CA PRO A 160 11.19 -33.32 9.31
C PRO A 160 12.53 -32.84 8.73
N VAL A 161 12.57 -32.56 7.42
CA VAL A 161 13.83 -32.17 6.73
C VAL A 161 14.36 -30.83 7.25
N ALA A 162 13.48 -29.85 7.45
CA ALA A 162 13.85 -28.53 7.94
C ALA A 162 14.20 -28.54 9.45
N TRP A 163 13.68 -29.52 10.20
CA TRP A 163 13.76 -29.56 11.66
C TRP A 163 14.07 -30.98 12.17
N PRO A 164 15.30 -31.49 11.96
CA PRO A 164 15.66 -32.86 12.35
C PRO A 164 15.53 -33.13 13.85
N ASP A 165 15.63 -32.09 14.68
CA ASP A 165 15.43 -32.12 16.13
C ASP A 165 14.00 -32.53 16.56
N LEU A 166 13.02 -32.36 15.65
CA LEU A 166 11.64 -32.77 15.90
C LEU A 166 11.38 -34.25 15.60
N ALA A 167 12.41 -35.04 15.23
CA ALA A 167 12.24 -36.45 14.90
C ALA A 167 11.44 -37.23 15.95
N VAL A 168 10.61 -38.16 15.49
CA VAL A 168 9.80 -39.04 16.33
C VAL A 168 10.10 -40.47 15.92
N THR A 169 10.43 -41.31 16.90
CA THR A 169 10.60 -42.74 16.73
C THR A 169 9.52 -43.48 17.50
N LEU A 170 8.84 -44.40 16.82
CA LEU A 170 7.79 -45.26 17.37
C LEU A 170 8.15 -46.72 17.16
N GLU A 171 7.82 -47.55 18.14
CA GLU A 171 8.03 -48.98 18.09
C GLU A 171 6.72 -49.72 18.36
N ALA A 172 6.46 -50.75 17.57
CA ALA A 172 5.39 -51.69 17.83
C ALA A 172 5.96 -53.10 17.94
N ALA A 173 6.00 -53.61 19.17
CA ALA A 173 6.41 -54.98 19.47
C ALA A 173 5.29 -55.96 19.06
N GLN A 174 5.37 -56.45 17.83
CA GLN A 174 4.46 -57.47 17.31
C GLN A 174 5.29 -58.49 16.51
N PRO A 175 5.22 -59.79 16.84
CA PRO A 175 5.95 -60.80 16.08
C PRO A 175 5.60 -60.75 14.59
N LEU A 176 6.61 -60.60 13.73
CA LEU A 176 6.43 -60.56 12.28
C LEU A 176 6.84 -61.90 11.67
N GLY A 177 5.94 -62.48 10.87
CA GLY A 177 6.25 -63.67 10.09
C GLY A 177 7.00 -63.33 8.78
N PRO A 178 7.55 -64.33 8.08
CA PRO A 178 8.20 -64.13 6.79
C PRO A 178 7.18 -63.67 5.73
N ALA A 179 7.62 -62.77 4.85
CA ALA A 179 6.82 -62.28 3.74
C ALA A 179 6.67 -63.34 2.66
N ARG A 180 5.43 -63.56 2.21
CA ARG A 180 5.14 -64.47 1.09
C ARG A 180 5.66 -63.94 -0.25
N GLN A 181 5.77 -62.61 -0.37
CA GLN A 181 6.26 -61.90 -1.56
C GLN A 181 7.19 -60.75 -1.10
N PRO A 182 8.45 -61.06 -0.73
CA PRO A 182 9.38 -60.08 -0.18
C PRO A 182 9.59 -58.85 -1.09
N ASP A 183 9.58 -59.06 -2.41
CA ASP A 183 9.75 -57.99 -3.41
C ASP A 183 8.65 -56.91 -3.35
N GLN A 184 7.47 -57.23 -2.78
CA GLN A 184 6.36 -56.29 -2.66
C GLN A 184 6.34 -55.51 -1.33
N THR A 185 7.14 -55.92 -0.34
CA THR A 185 7.15 -55.31 1.00
C THR A 185 7.54 -53.83 0.93
N ALA A 186 8.56 -53.48 0.14
CA ALA A 186 9.00 -52.10 -0.02
C ALA A 186 7.92 -51.18 -0.61
N ALA A 187 7.21 -51.65 -1.65
CA ALA A 187 6.12 -50.90 -2.26
C ALA A 187 4.92 -50.74 -1.31
N ALA A 188 4.61 -51.77 -0.50
CA ALA A 188 3.54 -51.71 0.49
C ALA A 188 3.84 -50.70 1.62
N VAL A 189 5.06 -50.70 2.14
CA VAL A 189 5.50 -49.73 3.17
C VAL A 189 5.45 -48.31 2.62
N ARG A 190 6.02 -48.07 1.43
CA ARG A 190 5.96 -46.76 0.76
C ARG A 190 4.52 -46.28 0.59
N LYS A 191 3.63 -47.13 0.06
CA LYS A 191 2.21 -46.78 -0.14
C LYS A 191 1.48 -46.49 1.17
N ALA A 192 1.89 -47.10 2.29
CA ALA A 192 1.32 -46.77 3.59
C ALA A 192 1.70 -45.35 4.02
N PHE A 193 2.97 -44.99 3.93
CA PHE A 193 3.51 -43.70 4.40
C PHE A 193 3.36 -42.53 3.43
N GLU A 194 3.10 -42.77 2.14
CA GLU A 194 2.73 -41.72 1.18
C GLU A 194 1.35 -41.12 1.47
N ARG A 195 0.48 -41.85 2.18
CA ARG A 195 -0.89 -41.42 2.47
C ARG A 195 -0.95 -40.50 3.68
N LEU A 196 -0.37 -39.30 3.54
CA LEU A 196 -0.32 -38.29 4.61
C LEU A 196 -1.59 -37.43 4.71
N GLY A 197 -2.50 -37.50 3.73
CA GLY A 197 -3.83 -36.90 3.80
C GLY A 197 -3.81 -35.38 3.90
N GLU A 198 -4.60 -34.83 4.82
CA GLU A 198 -4.70 -33.38 5.08
C GLU A 198 -3.63 -32.87 6.07
N SER A 199 -2.70 -33.72 6.49
CA SER A 199 -1.61 -33.33 7.41
C SER A 199 -0.69 -32.29 6.76
N PRO A 200 0.04 -31.48 7.55
CA PRO A 200 1.00 -30.51 7.01
C PRO A 200 2.27 -31.16 6.45
N TRP A 201 2.35 -32.50 6.34
CA TRP A 201 3.55 -33.24 5.95
C TRP A 201 3.43 -33.80 4.53
N GLU A 202 4.55 -33.79 3.81
CA GLU A 202 4.71 -34.54 2.55
C GLU A 202 5.88 -35.52 2.64
N LEU A 203 5.73 -36.72 2.06
CA LEU A 203 6.79 -37.73 2.11
C LEU A 203 7.90 -37.37 1.13
N ALA A 204 9.02 -36.88 1.65
CA ALA A 204 10.20 -36.51 0.87
C ALA A 204 11.07 -37.72 0.53
N GLY A 205 11.12 -38.71 1.41
CA GLY A 205 11.88 -39.94 1.21
C GLY A 205 11.50 -41.02 2.21
N LEU A 206 11.75 -42.27 1.81
CA LEU A 206 11.50 -43.44 2.64
C LEU A 206 12.66 -44.43 2.55
N ALA A 207 13.26 -44.73 3.70
CA ALA A 207 14.26 -45.78 3.87
C ALA A 207 13.61 -46.99 4.54
N LEU A 208 13.84 -48.19 4.00
CA LEU A 208 13.35 -49.45 4.57
C LEU A 208 14.55 -50.36 4.83
N ASP A 209 14.66 -50.85 6.05
CA ASP A 209 15.60 -51.89 6.47
C ASP A 209 14.82 -53.15 6.88
N ASP A 210 14.98 -54.23 6.10
CA ASP A 210 14.32 -55.52 6.33
C ASP A 210 15.27 -56.68 5.97
N PRO A 211 16.25 -56.99 6.81
CA PRO A 211 17.26 -58.01 6.52
C PRO A 211 16.68 -59.44 6.52
N GLY A 212 15.52 -59.65 7.16
CA GLY A 212 14.89 -60.97 7.30
C GLY A 212 13.68 -61.22 6.40
N GLY A 213 13.29 -60.25 5.56
CA GLY A 213 12.15 -60.37 4.65
C GLY A 213 10.82 -60.55 5.39
N HIS A 214 10.53 -59.70 6.38
CA HIS A 214 9.36 -59.81 7.24
C HIS A 214 8.11 -59.16 6.64
N TYR A 215 6.94 -59.66 7.03
CA TYR A 215 5.65 -59.07 6.65
C TYR A 215 5.07 -58.20 7.77
N ALA A 216 4.98 -56.90 7.52
CA ALA A 216 4.24 -55.97 8.37
C ALA A 216 2.78 -55.81 7.89
N PRO A 217 1.77 -56.08 8.74
CA PRO A 217 0.37 -55.88 8.38
C PRO A 217 0.07 -54.42 8.01
N PRO A 218 -0.72 -54.13 6.95
CA PRO A 218 -1.10 -52.76 6.60
C PRO A 218 -1.84 -52.02 7.72
N SER A 219 -2.58 -52.72 8.57
CA SER A 219 -3.22 -52.14 9.75
C SER A 219 -2.21 -51.59 10.75
N LEU A 220 -1.10 -52.32 10.98
CA LEU A 220 0.00 -51.92 11.86
C LEU A 220 0.72 -50.70 11.31
N LEU A 221 1.10 -50.72 10.02
CA LEU A 221 1.78 -49.58 9.37
C LEU A 221 0.90 -48.32 9.36
N ASN A 222 -0.41 -48.47 9.12
CA ASN A 222 -1.34 -47.35 9.16
C ASN A 222 -1.53 -46.79 10.58
N ALA A 223 -1.50 -47.64 11.61
CA ALA A 223 -1.56 -47.20 13.00
C ALA A 223 -0.30 -46.42 13.38
N LEU A 224 0.88 -46.95 13.07
CA LEU A 224 2.17 -46.29 13.29
C LEU A 224 2.27 -44.95 12.54
N ARG A 225 1.82 -44.90 11.28
CA ARG A 225 1.74 -43.64 10.52
C ARG A 225 0.86 -42.59 11.20
N ARG A 226 -0.33 -42.98 11.68
CA ARG A 226 -1.25 -42.05 12.36
C ARG A 226 -0.64 -41.51 13.66
N GLN A 227 -0.04 -42.38 14.46
CA GLN A 227 0.65 -41.98 15.70
C GLN A 227 1.86 -41.09 15.41
N LEU A 228 2.62 -41.41 14.36
CA LEU A 228 3.77 -40.61 13.93
C LEU A 228 3.33 -39.19 13.54
N GLN A 229 2.26 -39.08 12.76
CA GLN A 229 1.67 -37.79 12.39
C GLN A 229 1.21 -37.01 13.62
N GLU A 230 0.47 -37.63 14.52
CA GLU A 230 -0.04 -36.97 15.73
C GLU A 230 1.09 -36.40 16.61
N GLN A 231 2.17 -37.16 16.83
CA GLN A 231 3.31 -36.69 17.61
C GLN A 231 4.11 -35.60 16.89
N LEU A 232 4.31 -35.73 15.57
CA LEU A 232 4.99 -34.70 14.77
C LEU A 232 4.16 -33.40 14.73
N ASP A 233 2.85 -33.50 14.56
CA ASP A 233 1.92 -32.36 14.59
C ASP A 233 1.98 -31.64 15.94
N GLY A 234 1.98 -32.39 17.04
CA GLY A 234 2.15 -31.84 18.39
C GLY A 234 3.47 -31.09 18.55
N LYS A 235 4.59 -31.70 18.14
CA LYS A 235 5.92 -31.06 18.19
C LYS A 235 6.00 -29.80 17.33
N LEU A 236 5.49 -29.84 16.10
CA LEU A 236 5.47 -28.71 15.19
C LEU A 236 4.59 -27.57 15.72
N ALA A 237 3.43 -27.89 16.29
CA ALA A 237 2.53 -26.92 16.91
C ALA A 237 3.20 -26.23 18.12
N SER A 238 3.83 -26.99 19.02
CA SER A 238 4.57 -26.43 20.16
C SER A 238 5.70 -25.51 19.72
N ARG A 239 6.47 -25.90 18.69
CA ARG A 239 7.52 -25.05 18.13
C ARG A 239 6.96 -23.75 17.56
N ARG A 240 5.94 -23.83 16.71
CA ARG A 240 5.30 -22.65 16.12
C ARG A 240 4.73 -21.72 17.19
N ALA A 241 4.16 -22.27 18.27
CA ALA A 241 3.70 -21.50 19.41
C ALA A 241 4.84 -20.78 20.15
N ALA A 242 5.97 -21.46 20.35
CA ALA A 242 7.17 -20.87 20.96
C ALA A 242 7.75 -19.74 20.09
N GLU A 243 7.92 -19.96 18.78
CA GLU A 243 8.38 -18.93 17.84
C GLU A 243 7.42 -17.73 17.81
N GLN A 244 6.11 -17.97 17.85
CA GLN A 244 5.11 -16.91 17.90
C GLN A 244 5.20 -16.11 19.20
N ALA A 245 5.39 -16.78 20.34
CA ALA A 245 5.55 -16.13 21.64
C ALA A 245 6.83 -15.28 21.68
N GLU A 246 7.94 -15.76 21.11
CA GLU A 246 9.18 -15.00 20.98
C GLU A 246 9.00 -13.75 20.11
N ARG A 247 8.40 -13.89 18.92
CA ARG A 247 8.09 -12.74 18.04
C ARG A 247 7.19 -11.73 18.73
N GLN A 248 6.20 -12.20 19.49
CA GLN A 248 5.31 -11.33 20.27
C GLN A 248 6.06 -10.62 21.41
N ALA A 249 7.00 -11.29 22.07
CA ALA A 249 7.83 -10.69 23.11
C ALA A 249 8.73 -9.59 22.53
N ILE A 250 9.36 -9.83 21.37
CA ILE A 250 10.13 -8.81 20.65
C ILE A 250 9.25 -7.61 20.31
N LEU A 251 8.08 -7.84 19.70
CA LEU A 251 7.15 -6.78 19.36
C LEU A 251 6.71 -5.97 20.60
N ASN A 252 6.39 -6.65 21.70
CA ASN A 252 6.00 -5.99 22.95
C ASN A 252 7.14 -5.15 23.53
N ALA A 253 8.36 -5.67 23.51
CA ALA A 253 9.54 -4.93 23.94
C ALA A 253 9.76 -3.69 23.06
N GLU A 254 9.59 -3.81 21.74
CA GLU A 254 9.73 -2.69 20.83
C GLU A 254 8.63 -1.64 20.97
N LEU A 255 7.41 -2.05 21.30
CA LEU A 255 6.25 -1.17 21.53
C LEU A 255 6.24 -0.53 22.93
N THR A 256 7.11 -1.01 23.84
CA THR A 256 7.19 -0.49 25.20
C THR A 256 7.45 1.02 25.15
N PRO A 257 6.60 1.85 25.80
CA PRO A 257 6.74 3.31 25.74
C PRO A 257 8.12 3.75 26.23
N CYS A 258 8.81 4.59 25.46
CA CYS A 258 9.98 5.29 25.97
C CYS A 258 9.53 6.26 27.07
N THR A 259 10.31 6.37 28.14
CA THR A 259 10.11 7.36 29.19
C THR A 259 10.10 8.75 28.55
N ALA A 260 9.08 9.55 28.89
CA ALA A 260 8.99 10.92 28.38
C ALA A 260 10.30 11.68 28.70
N PRO A 261 10.80 12.50 27.77
CA PRO A 261 12.01 13.28 28.01
C PRO A 261 11.80 14.20 29.22
N ALA A 262 12.80 14.32 30.09
CA ALA A 262 12.74 15.14 31.30
C ALA A 262 12.59 16.64 31.01
N GLN A 263 12.89 17.07 29.79
CA GLN A 263 12.73 18.45 29.32
C GLN A 263 12.02 18.44 27.96
N VAL A 264 10.96 19.23 27.84
CA VAL A 264 10.26 19.46 26.57
C VAL A 264 11.11 20.44 25.74
N PRO A 265 11.56 20.06 24.53
CA PRO A 265 12.27 20.99 23.65
C PRO A 265 11.46 22.26 23.41
N PRO A 266 12.12 23.42 23.22
CA PRO A 266 11.40 24.63 22.83
C PRO A 266 10.73 24.39 21.47
N TRP A 267 9.54 24.98 21.32
CA TRP A 267 8.79 24.95 20.08
C TRP A 267 9.57 25.62 18.95
N ARG A 268 9.60 24.95 17.79
CA ARG A 268 10.27 25.43 16.59
C ARG A 268 9.30 25.58 15.42
N VAL A 269 9.59 26.52 14.55
CA VAL A 269 8.89 26.71 13.28
C VAL A 269 9.88 26.64 12.14
N SER A 270 9.64 25.72 11.20
CA SER A 270 10.42 25.59 9.98
C SER A 270 9.58 25.93 8.75
N VAL A 271 10.21 26.60 7.78
CA VAL A 271 9.55 27.02 6.52
C VAL A 271 10.29 26.39 5.35
N LYS A 272 9.58 25.64 4.52
CA LYS A 272 10.15 24.99 3.33
C LYS A 272 9.73 25.75 2.07
N VAL A 273 10.71 26.11 1.24
CA VAL A 273 10.51 26.93 0.03
C VAL A 273 11.32 26.37 -1.13
N PRO A 274 10.90 26.56 -2.40
CA PRO A 274 11.75 26.26 -3.55
C PRO A 274 12.99 27.16 -3.53
N VAL A 275 14.18 26.58 -3.69
CA VAL A 275 15.46 27.33 -3.64
C VAL A 275 15.50 28.50 -4.61
N ALA A 276 14.91 28.34 -5.81
CA ALA A 276 14.93 29.32 -6.89
C ALA A 276 14.01 30.53 -6.64
N THR A 277 13.23 30.51 -5.56
CA THR A 277 12.41 31.65 -5.14
C THR A 277 13.34 32.79 -4.69
N PRO A 278 13.04 34.05 -5.06
CA PRO A 278 13.73 35.20 -4.48
C PRO A 278 13.71 35.15 -2.95
N PRO A 279 14.84 35.43 -2.27
CA PRO A 279 14.90 35.42 -0.81
C PRO A 279 13.82 36.30 -0.18
N ALA A 280 13.04 35.71 0.73
CA ALA A 280 11.98 36.37 1.47
C ALA A 280 12.23 36.27 2.98
N ARG A 281 11.65 37.19 3.75
CA ARG A 281 11.76 37.17 5.22
C ARG A 281 10.59 36.40 5.83
N PHE A 282 10.93 35.41 6.65
CA PHE A 282 9.99 34.61 7.42
C PHE A 282 10.22 34.85 8.92
N GLU A 283 9.92 36.06 9.39
CA GLU A 283 10.16 36.48 10.78
C GLU A 283 9.58 35.48 11.80
N GLY A 284 10.40 35.04 12.75
CA GLY A 284 10.04 34.05 13.77
C GLY A 284 10.23 32.59 13.36
N ALA A 285 10.67 32.30 12.13
CA ALA A 285 11.09 30.95 11.73
C ALA A 285 12.50 30.63 12.22
N ASP A 286 12.70 29.42 12.77
CA ASP A 286 13.97 28.91 13.29
C ASP A 286 14.82 28.20 12.22
N GLU A 287 14.17 27.58 11.23
CA GLU A 287 14.83 26.85 10.15
C GLU A 287 14.16 27.14 8.79
N LEU A 288 14.99 27.39 7.78
CA LEU A 288 14.59 27.42 6.38
C LEU A 288 15.04 26.14 5.70
N VAL A 289 14.09 25.46 5.05
CA VAL A 289 14.38 24.29 4.22
C VAL A 289 14.30 24.69 2.76
N LEU A 290 15.46 24.76 2.11
CA LEU A 290 15.58 25.12 0.70
C LEU A 290 15.43 23.86 -0.15
N ALA A 291 14.26 23.72 -0.78
CA ALA A 291 13.92 22.60 -1.64
C ALA A 291 14.55 22.75 -3.03
N LEU A 292 15.49 21.86 -3.33
CA LEU A 292 16.10 21.74 -4.65
C LEU A 292 15.19 20.95 -5.59
N ARG A 293 15.08 21.42 -6.84
CA ARG A 293 14.65 20.62 -7.98
C ARG A 293 15.87 20.18 -8.78
N VAL A 294 15.73 19.18 -9.65
CA VAL A 294 16.83 18.78 -10.53
C VAL A 294 17.25 19.96 -11.43
N ALA A 295 16.29 20.72 -11.95
CA ALA A 295 16.54 21.94 -12.72
C ALA A 295 17.37 23.01 -11.98
N ASP A 296 17.37 23.03 -10.64
CA ASP A 296 18.10 24.02 -9.85
C ASP A 296 19.58 23.61 -9.65
N CYS A 297 19.94 22.35 -9.91
CA CYS A 297 21.25 21.77 -9.57
C CYS A 297 22.41 22.30 -10.42
N THR A 298 22.14 23.01 -11.52
CA THR A 298 23.14 23.68 -12.35
C THR A 298 23.39 25.14 -11.94
N ALA A 299 22.56 25.71 -11.07
CA ALA A 299 22.72 27.08 -10.57
C ALA A 299 23.88 27.19 -9.56
N ASP A 300 24.27 28.44 -9.24
CA ASP A 300 25.16 28.70 -8.11
C ASP A 300 24.39 28.60 -6.79
N LEU A 301 24.25 27.36 -6.32
CA LEU A 301 23.57 27.07 -5.05
C LEU A 301 24.27 27.69 -3.84
N ALA A 302 25.56 27.99 -3.93
CA ALA A 302 26.29 28.62 -2.83
C ALA A 302 25.90 30.10 -2.69
N GLU A 303 25.82 30.81 -3.81
CA GLU A 303 25.33 32.19 -3.85
C GLU A 303 23.87 32.27 -3.39
N LEU A 304 23.00 31.36 -3.88
CA LEU A 304 21.60 31.29 -3.44
C LEU A 304 21.50 31.03 -1.94
N GLY A 305 22.27 30.08 -1.41
CA GLY A 305 22.33 29.81 0.03
C GLY A 305 22.78 31.03 0.85
N ALA A 306 23.81 31.74 0.38
CA ALA A 306 24.30 32.96 1.03
C ALA A 306 23.25 34.08 1.00
N ALA A 307 22.52 34.25 -0.11
CA ALA A 307 21.46 35.24 -0.23
C ALA A 307 20.29 34.94 0.74
N TRP A 308 19.88 33.68 0.85
CA TRP A 308 18.90 33.25 1.85
C TRP A 308 19.40 33.47 3.29
N GLN A 309 20.67 33.15 3.58
CA GLN A 309 21.26 33.37 4.90
C GLN A 309 21.32 34.86 5.24
N SER A 310 21.60 35.73 4.26
CA SER A 310 21.59 37.18 4.46
C SER A 310 20.19 37.73 4.69
N ALA A 311 19.17 37.16 4.05
CA ALA A 311 17.78 37.58 4.25
C ALA A 311 17.24 37.15 5.62
N MET A 312 17.70 36.00 6.12
CA MET A 312 17.24 35.36 7.35
C MET A 312 18.43 34.95 8.24
N PRO A 313 19.19 35.91 8.80
CA PRO A 313 20.45 35.64 9.51
C PRO A 313 20.28 34.79 10.77
N GLN A 314 19.10 34.82 11.39
CA GLN A 314 18.78 34.07 12.61
C GLN A 314 18.31 32.64 12.32
N ALA A 315 17.87 32.36 11.09
CA ALA A 315 17.39 31.02 10.74
C ALA A 315 18.56 30.13 10.32
N THR A 316 18.47 28.88 10.75
CA THR A 316 19.32 27.82 10.22
C THR A 316 18.86 27.41 8.83
N ILE A 317 19.79 27.13 7.92
CA ILE A 317 19.44 26.64 6.58
C ILE A 317 19.68 25.13 6.49
N ARG A 318 18.71 24.43 5.91
CA ARG A 318 18.74 23.01 5.56
C ARG A 318 18.44 22.84 4.08
N TRP A 319 19.19 21.98 3.40
CA TRP A 319 18.98 21.69 1.99
C TRP A 319 18.13 20.44 1.82
N ALA A 320 16.97 20.57 1.16
CA ALA A 320 16.14 19.43 0.78
C ALA A 320 16.52 18.97 -0.63
N LEU A 321 16.96 17.71 -0.75
CA LEU A 321 17.26 17.11 -2.05
C LEU A 321 15.97 16.80 -2.82
N PRO A 322 16.01 16.79 -4.18
CA PRO A 322 14.82 16.53 -4.98
C PRO A 322 14.20 15.18 -4.63
N TRP A 323 12.87 15.15 -4.56
CA TRP A 323 12.15 13.96 -4.11
C TRP A 323 12.31 12.77 -5.06
N ILE A 324 12.24 13.02 -6.37
CA ILE A 324 12.41 11.99 -7.41
C ILE A 324 13.58 12.42 -8.29
N VAL A 325 14.53 11.51 -8.47
CA VAL A 325 15.73 11.72 -9.31
C VAL A 325 15.88 10.48 -10.19
N ARG A 326 15.92 10.67 -11.51
CA ARG A 326 16.20 9.59 -12.45
C ARG A 326 17.70 9.31 -12.53
N ASP A 327 18.05 8.08 -12.88
CA ASP A 327 19.44 7.73 -13.15
C ASP A 327 19.96 8.48 -14.40
N GLY A 328 21.28 8.53 -14.57
CA GLY A 328 21.93 9.24 -15.67
C GLY A 328 22.23 10.71 -15.33
N GLU A 329 21.82 11.63 -16.20
CA GLU A 329 22.19 13.06 -16.08
C GLU A 329 21.59 13.74 -14.85
N GLU A 330 20.31 13.45 -14.51
CA GLU A 330 19.66 14.01 -13.31
C GLU A 330 20.43 13.60 -12.04
N ALA A 331 20.72 12.30 -11.89
CA ALA A 331 21.48 11.78 -10.75
C ALA A 331 22.87 12.42 -10.63
N ARG A 332 23.60 12.56 -11.76
CA ARG A 332 24.92 13.22 -11.77
C ARG A 332 24.82 14.71 -11.39
N ALA A 333 23.79 15.42 -11.87
CA ALA A 333 23.58 16.83 -11.54
C ALA A 333 23.30 17.01 -10.05
N VAL A 334 22.43 16.18 -9.47
CA VAL A 334 22.10 16.20 -8.04
C VAL A 334 23.32 15.82 -7.18
N GLU A 335 24.06 14.77 -7.56
CA GLU A 335 25.29 14.36 -6.88
C GLU A 335 26.35 15.47 -6.89
N ALA A 336 26.57 16.10 -8.04
CA ALA A 336 27.51 17.21 -8.15
C ALA A 336 27.07 18.43 -7.31
N ALA A 337 25.77 18.76 -7.32
CA ALA A 337 25.21 19.84 -6.50
C ALA A 337 25.38 19.57 -5.00
N ALA A 338 25.03 18.37 -4.54
CA ALA A 338 25.22 17.94 -3.16
C ALA A 338 26.69 17.99 -2.74
N GLY A 339 27.59 17.47 -3.59
CA GLY A 339 29.04 17.51 -3.36
C GLY A 339 29.58 18.94 -3.22
N ARG A 340 29.16 19.87 -4.10
CA ARG A 340 29.57 21.30 -4.02
C ARG A 340 29.08 21.98 -2.75
N LEU A 341 27.87 21.66 -2.29
CA LEU A 341 27.33 22.20 -1.04
C LEU A 341 28.05 21.62 0.18
N LEU A 342 28.30 20.30 0.20
CA LEU A 342 29.07 19.63 1.25
C LEU A 342 30.50 20.19 1.36
N ALA A 343 31.17 20.42 0.22
CA ALA A 343 32.51 21.00 0.17
C ALA A 343 32.57 22.43 0.72
N ARG A 344 31.43 23.15 0.72
CA ARG A 344 31.28 24.48 1.34
C ARG A 344 30.81 24.44 2.79
N GLY A 345 30.77 23.25 3.40
CA GLY A 345 30.44 23.10 4.82
C GLY A 345 28.94 23.03 5.13
N TRP A 346 28.07 22.90 4.13
CA TRP A 346 26.64 22.68 4.39
C TRP A 346 26.41 21.26 4.93
N ARG A 347 26.01 21.14 6.20
CA ARG A 347 25.84 19.85 6.90
C ARG A 347 24.40 19.47 7.26
N ARG A 348 23.42 20.36 7.05
CA ARG A 348 22.00 20.10 7.32
C ARG A 348 21.27 19.74 6.04
N TRP A 349 20.67 18.55 6.03
CA TRP A 349 19.99 18.00 4.85
C TRP A 349 18.61 17.46 5.21
N GLU A 350 17.69 17.54 4.25
CA GLU A 350 16.39 16.85 4.27
C GLU A 350 16.34 15.85 3.11
N CYS A 351 15.96 14.62 3.42
CA CYS A 351 15.86 13.52 2.47
C CYS A 351 14.41 13.28 2.09
N GLY A 352 14.07 13.45 0.81
CA GLY A 352 12.79 13.03 0.23
C GLY A 352 12.64 11.51 0.08
N GLY A 353 13.73 10.74 0.23
CA GLY A 353 13.74 9.29 0.06
C GLY A 353 15.07 8.66 0.44
N LEU A 354 15.13 7.32 0.45
CA LEU A 354 16.34 6.57 0.83
C LEU A 354 17.50 6.75 -0.17
N ALA A 355 17.21 7.07 -1.43
CA ALA A 355 18.23 7.38 -2.43
C ALA A 355 19.05 8.62 -2.04
N ALA A 356 18.39 9.67 -1.52
CA ALA A 356 19.04 10.87 -1.02
C ALA A 356 19.94 10.56 0.20
N LEU A 357 19.47 9.73 1.13
CA LEU A 357 20.27 9.26 2.27
C LEU A 357 21.53 8.51 1.80
N HIS A 358 21.38 7.59 0.86
CA HIS A 358 22.49 6.80 0.33
C HIS A 358 23.52 7.68 -0.40
N LEU A 359 23.05 8.64 -1.20
CA LEU A 359 23.90 9.63 -1.85
C LEU A 359 24.72 10.44 -0.82
N LEU A 360 24.06 10.98 0.20
CA LEU A 360 24.72 11.80 1.22
C LEU A 360 25.76 11.00 2.02
N ARG A 361 25.47 9.74 2.37
CA ARG A 361 26.42 8.84 3.06
C ARG A 361 27.64 8.49 2.21
N ARG A 362 27.50 8.42 0.89
CA ARG A 362 28.63 8.22 -0.03
C ARG A 362 29.50 9.47 -0.13
N LEU A 363 28.89 10.65 -0.14
CA LEU A 363 29.60 11.92 -0.34
C LEU A 363 30.20 12.50 0.95
N ALA A 364 29.61 12.22 2.11
CA ALA A 364 30.05 12.77 3.38
C ALA A 364 30.71 11.71 4.27
N SER A 365 31.95 11.98 4.69
CA SER A 365 32.67 11.22 5.71
C SER A 365 32.34 11.66 7.14
N GLU A 366 31.88 12.90 7.31
CA GLU A 366 31.48 13.47 8.59
C GLU A 366 29.98 13.26 8.86
N PRO A 367 29.55 13.20 10.14
CA PRO A 367 28.14 13.14 10.50
C PRO A 367 27.36 14.33 9.93
N LEU A 368 26.17 14.05 9.39
CA LEU A 368 25.24 15.06 8.87
C LEU A 368 24.03 15.18 9.80
N SER A 369 23.44 16.37 9.84
CA SER A 369 22.13 16.59 10.48
C SER A 369 21.06 16.28 9.44
N LEU A 370 20.29 15.22 9.65
CA LEU A 370 19.36 14.68 8.66
C LEU A 370 17.91 14.76 9.13
N THR A 371 17.04 15.34 8.31
CA THR A 371 15.58 15.18 8.46
C THR A 371 15.02 14.34 7.32
N ALA A 372 13.94 13.61 7.61
CA ALA A 372 13.18 12.84 6.65
C ALA A 372 11.93 13.66 6.24
N ASP A 373 11.72 13.83 4.94
CA ASP A 373 10.49 14.45 4.42
C ASP A 373 9.28 13.49 4.54
N GLY A 374 8.08 14.00 4.28
CA GLY A 374 6.82 13.25 4.48
C GLY A 374 6.68 11.99 3.63
N ALA A 375 7.49 11.84 2.58
CA ALA A 375 7.55 10.64 1.76
C ALA A 375 8.27 9.45 2.45
N LEU A 376 9.12 9.71 3.44
CA LEU A 376 9.70 8.69 4.32
C LEU A 376 8.78 8.49 5.52
N TYR A 377 7.65 7.82 5.28
CA TYR A 377 6.53 7.69 6.19
C TYR A 377 6.89 7.18 7.60
N GLY A 378 6.95 8.09 8.58
CA GLY A 378 7.00 7.79 10.02
C GLY A 378 5.62 7.49 10.63
N LEU A 379 4.89 6.51 10.09
CA LEU A 379 3.48 6.25 10.44
C LEU A 379 3.27 5.52 11.79
N ASN A 380 4.31 4.91 12.34
CA ASN A 380 4.26 4.18 13.60
C ASN A 380 5.61 4.26 14.33
N ARG A 381 5.65 3.81 15.58
CA ARG A 381 6.85 3.91 16.42
C ARG A 381 8.04 3.13 15.86
N LEU A 382 7.81 1.98 15.22
CA LEU A 382 8.87 1.15 14.63
C LEU A 382 9.49 1.85 13.42
N ALA A 383 8.67 2.44 12.55
CA ALA A 383 9.14 3.22 11.41
C ALA A 383 9.97 4.42 11.86
N CYS A 384 9.51 5.15 12.88
CA CYS A 384 10.28 6.25 13.46
C CYS A 384 11.60 5.77 14.09
N ARG A 385 11.61 4.68 14.86
CA ARG A 385 12.85 4.09 15.41
C ARG A 385 13.82 3.70 14.29
N GLN A 386 13.34 3.06 13.23
CA GLN A 386 14.17 2.71 12.09
C GLN A 386 14.77 3.95 11.42
N LEU A 387 14.03 5.05 11.31
CA LEU A 387 14.56 6.32 10.81
C LEU A 387 15.62 6.90 11.76
N ALA A 388 15.43 6.82 13.07
CA ALA A 388 16.48 7.21 14.04
C ALA A 388 17.76 6.37 13.87
N GLU A 389 17.65 5.05 13.71
CA GLU A 389 18.81 4.17 13.44
C GLU A 389 19.50 4.49 12.11
N LEU A 390 18.74 4.99 11.13
CA LEU A 390 19.29 5.51 9.88
C LEU A 390 19.95 6.89 10.05
N GLY A 391 19.93 7.47 11.24
CA GLY A 391 20.58 8.74 11.58
C GLY A 391 19.71 9.98 11.38
N PHE A 392 18.39 9.82 11.19
CA PHE A 392 17.47 10.95 11.13
C PHE A 392 17.19 11.51 12.53
N GLU A 393 17.37 12.82 12.69
CA GLU A 393 17.04 13.57 13.92
C GLU A 393 15.60 14.12 13.90
N GLY A 394 14.94 14.12 12.74
CA GLY A 394 13.57 14.59 12.58
C GLY A 394 12.85 13.96 11.38
N VAL A 395 11.54 13.81 11.47
CA VAL A 395 10.70 13.28 10.41
C VAL A 395 9.44 14.13 10.26
N VAL A 396 9.13 14.53 9.03
CA VAL A 396 7.87 15.21 8.71
C VAL A 396 6.74 14.21 8.87
N ALA A 397 5.82 14.53 9.77
CA ALA A 397 4.69 13.67 10.06
C ALA A 397 3.76 13.58 8.84
N PRO A 398 3.09 12.43 8.63
CA PRO A 398 2.07 12.29 7.60
C PRO A 398 1.00 13.37 7.79
N ALA A 399 0.65 14.04 6.71
CA ALA A 399 -0.16 15.23 6.79
C ALA A 399 -1.64 14.90 7.06
N GLU A 400 -2.03 13.69 6.71
CA GLU A 400 -3.31 13.05 7.01
C GLU A 400 -3.43 12.55 8.45
N ALA A 401 -2.33 12.51 9.22
CA ALA A 401 -2.38 12.04 10.60
C ALA A 401 -3.10 13.05 11.50
N ASP A 402 -4.10 12.56 12.24
CA ASP A 402 -4.82 13.33 13.24
C ASP A 402 -4.01 13.52 14.54
N ALA A 403 -4.47 14.39 15.42
CA ALA A 403 -3.84 14.61 16.71
C ALA A 403 -3.69 13.35 17.58
N ALA A 404 -4.61 12.38 17.48
CA ALA A 404 -4.55 11.16 18.29
C ALA A 404 -3.41 10.22 17.84
N VAL A 405 -3.18 10.11 16.53
CA VAL A 405 -2.03 9.41 15.94
C VAL A 405 -0.75 10.14 16.30
N LEU A 406 -0.70 11.46 16.12
CA LEU A 406 0.49 12.25 16.41
C LEU A 406 0.90 12.18 17.89
N ALA A 407 -0.06 12.24 18.83
CA ALA A 407 0.22 12.12 20.25
C ALA A 407 0.86 10.76 20.61
N LYS A 408 0.45 9.67 19.95
CA LYS A 408 1.04 8.33 20.18
C LYS A 408 2.49 8.26 19.70
N LEU A 409 2.85 9.05 18.69
CA LEU A 409 4.19 9.12 18.10
C LEU A 409 5.08 10.13 18.83
N ALA A 410 4.51 11.21 19.36
CA ALA A 410 5.23 12.30 20.03
C ALA A 410 5.97 11.87 21.31
N VAL A 411 5.66 10.68 21.84
CA VAL A 411 6.42 10.04 22.93
C VAL A 411 7.87 9.72 22.51
N LEU A 412 8.14 9.60 21.21
CA LEU A 412 9.49 9.38 20.71
C LEU A 412 10.31 10.67 20.77
N VAL A 413 11.47 10.58 21.42
CA VAL A 413 12.42 11.70 21.52
C VAL A 413 13.22 11.87 20.22
N SER A 414 13.48 10.76 19.51
CA SER A 414 14.22 10.76 18.25
C SER A 414 13.68 9.68 17.29
N PRO A 415 13.45 9.99 16.00
CA PRO A 415 13.48 11.34 15.42
C PRO A 415 12.34 12.20 16.00
N ARG A 416 12.57 13.52 16.11
CA ARG A 416 11.49 14.44 16.47
C ARG A 416 10.43 14.48 15.37
N LEU A 417 9.16 14.69 15.73
CA LEU A 417 8.09 14.86 14.75
C LEU A 417 8.00 16.32 14.31
N ILE A 418 8.05 16.53 13.00
CA ILE A 418 7.88 17.83 12.34
C ILE A 418 6.47 17.86 11.75
N VAL A 419 5.59 18.67 12.31
CA VAL A 419 4.16 18.63 11.98
C VAL A 419 3.86 19.58 10.82
N PRO A 420 3.45 19.10 9.63
CA PRO A 420 3.00 20.00 8.58
C PRO A 420 1.68 20.68 9.02
N VAL A 421 1.71 22.00 9.10
CA VAL A 421 0.53 22.85 9.45
C VAL A 421 -0.11 23.48 8.21
N TYR A 422 0.69 23.67 7.17
CA TYR A 422 0.29 24.16 5.86
C TYR A 422 1.11 23.44 4.81
N GLN A 423 0.46 22.87 3.81
CA GLN A 423 1.13 22.34 2.62
C GLN A 423 0.17 22.14 1.46
N ARG A 424 0.73 22.03 0.25
CA ARG A 424 0.02 21.56 -0.95
C ARG A 424 0.68 20.30 -1.50
N PRO A 425 0.44 19.16 -0.84
CA PRO A 425 1.10 17.92 -1.24
C PRO A 425 0.64 17.52 -2.64
N PRO A 426 1.54 16.94 -3.44
CA PRO A 426 1.16 16.33 -4.71
C PRO A 426 0.23 15.13 -4.47
N LEU A 427 -0.92 15.11 -5.14
CA LEU A 427 -1.85 13.98 -5.15
C LEU A 427 -1.43 12.93 -6.19
N PHE A 428 -0.98 13.41 -7.34
CA PHE A 428 -0.46 12.57 -8.42
C PHE A 428 0.80 13.19 -8.99
N ILE A 429 1.78 12.32 -9.26
CA ILE A 429 2.96 12.66 -10.06
C ILE A 429 2.96 11.71 -11.24
N SER A 430 3.06 12.28 -12.43
CA SER A 430 3.11 11.52 -13.67
C SER A 430 4.27 12.02 -14.53
N GLU A 431 4.96 11.09 -15.16
CA GLU A 431 5.92 11.42 -16.22
C GLU A 431 5.17 11.87 -17.48
N THR A 432 4.09 11.18 -17.80
CA THR A 432 3.24 11.51 -18.94
C THR A 432 2.26 12.62 -18.59
N ARG A 433 2.14 13.61 -19.47
CA ARG A 433 1.13 14.67 -19.36
C ARG A 433 -0.28 14.07 -19.29
N PRO A 434 -1.11 14.42 -18.28
CA PRO A 434 -2.51 14.04 -18.27
C PRO A 434 -3.21 14.53 -19.55
N VAL A 435 -3.96 13.65 -20.21
CA VAL A 435 -4.65 13.97 -21.46
C VAL A 435 -5.93 14.73 -21.14
N VAL A 436 -5.95 16.03 -21.45
CA VAL A 436 -7.12 16.90 -21.29
C VAL A 436 -7.46 17.55 -22.63
N PRO A 437 -8.60 17.20 -23.27
CA PRO A 437 -8.95 17.69 -24.60
C PRO A 437 -9.02 19.21 -24.72
N SER A 438 -9.48 19.90 -23.66
CA SER A 438 -9.66 21.36 -23.64
C SER A 438 -8.39 22.16 -23.35
N ALA A 439 -7.30 21.49 -22.96
CA ALA A 439 -6.06 22.14 -22.55
C ALA A 439 -4.86 21.64 -23.36
N ALA A 440 -5.05 21.29 -24.64
CA ALA A 440 -3.94 20.89 -25.51
C ALA A 440 -2.84 21.98 -25.48
N ASN A 441 -1.62 21.62 -25.03
CA ASN A 441 -0.42 22.46 -24.94
C ASN A 441 -0.25 23.41 -23.73
N ALA A 442 -1.17 23.45 -22.76
CA ALA A 442 -0.97 24.26 -21.54
C ALA A 442 0.05 23.64 -20.56
N SER A 443 1.03 24.42 -20.08
CA SER A 443 2.00 24.00 -19.06
C SER A 443 1.40 23.93 -17.64
N ARG A 444 0.25 24.57 -17.44
CA ARG A 444 -0.60 24.48 -16.25
C ARG A 444 -2.06 24.48 -16.66
N PHE A 445 -2.87 23.65 -16.03
CA PHE A 445 -4.32 23.61 -16.25
C PHE A 445 -5.05 23.08 -15.02
N GLU A 446 -6.36 23.30 -14.98
CA GLU A 446 -7.20 22.82 -13.88
C GLU A 446 -7.97 21.56 -14.28
N LEU A 447 -8.16 20.69 -13.30
CA LEU A 447 -9.07 19.56 -13.36
C LEU A 447 -10.17 19.74 -12.33
N LEU A 448 -11.35 19.26 -12.66
CA LEU A 448 -12.46 19.11 -11.73
C LEU A 448 -12.69 17.62 -11.51
N ASP A 449 -12.87 17.21 -10.26
CA ASP A 449 -13.47 15.90 -10.01
C ASP A 449 -15.00 15.94 -10.22
N ARG A 450 -15.64 14.78 -10.06
CA ARG A 450 -17.09 14.64 -10.22
C ARG A 450 -17.91 15.43 -9.20
N ARG A 451 -17.29 15.87 -8.12
CA ARG A 451 -17.91 16.67 -7.04
C ARG A 451 -17.59 18.17 -7.20
N GLY A 452 -16.96 18.56 -8.31
CA GLY A 452 -16.58 19.95 -8.58
C GLY A 452 -15.37 20.43 -7.78
N ARG A 453 -14.66 19.54 -7.06
CA ARG A 453 -13.41 19.92 -6.39
C ARG A 453 -12.34 20.21 -7.44
N ARG A 454 -11.61 21.29 -7.21
CA ARG A 454 -10.59 21.80 -8.13
C ARG A 454 -9.22 21.23 -7.82
N PHE A 455 -8.50 20.92 -8.89
CA PHE A 455 -7.14 20.42 -8.85
C PHE A 455 -6.29 21.20 -9.85
N ASP A 456 -5.13 21.67 -9.40
CA ASP A 456 -4.14 22.31 -10.23
C ASP A 456 -3.17 21.26 -10.76
N VAL A 457 -2.95 21.24 -12.07
CA VAL A 457 -1.93 20.40 -12.72
C VAL A 457 -0.88 21.30 -13.32
N ALA A 458 0.39 21.10 -12.96
CA ALA A 458 1.51 21.88 -13.48
C ALA A 458 2.67 20.98 -13.92
N GLY A 459 3.38 21.39 -14.98
CA GLY A 459 4.66 20.82 -15.36
C GLY A 459 5.79 21.34 -14.48
N GLU A 460 6.42 20.47 -13.70
CA GLU A 460 7.52 20.78 -12.78
C GLU A 460 8.60 19.70 -12.91
N ASP A 461 9.84 20.13 -13.17
CA ASP A 461 11.03 19.24 -13.19
C ASP A 461 10.87 18.02 -14.13
N GLY A 462 10.36 18.28 -15.35
CA GLY A 462 10.09 17.24 -16.34
C GLY A 462 8.89 16.33 -16.05
N ARG A 463 8.11 16.63 -15.01
CA ARG A 463 6.98 15.82 -14.53
C ARG A 463 5.71 16.65 -14.44
N TRP A 464 4.57 15.98 -14.41
CA TRP A 464 3.28 16.60 -14.21
C TRP A 464 2.80 16.32 -12.81
N ILE A 465 2.60 17.40 -12.04
CA ILE A 465 2.21 17.32 -10.65
C ILE A 465 0.78 17.85 -10.51
N THR A 466 -0.11 17.00 -10.00
CA THR A 466 -1.48 17.35 -9.68
C THR A 466 -1.60 17.61 -8.18
N ARG A 467 -2.09 18.79 -7.81
CA ARG A 467 -2.35 19.20 -6.42
C ARG A 467 -3.81 19.58 -6.26
N ALA A 468 -4.36 19.46 -5.06
CA ALA A 468 -5.61 20.13 -4.75
C ALA A 468 -5.44 21.66 -4.90
N ALA A 469 -6.48 22.34 -5.40
CA ALA A 469 -6.51 23.80 -5.43
C ALA A 469 -6.50 24.38 -4.02
N GLU A 470 -7.21 23.72 -3.10
CA GLU A 470 -7.22 24.05 -1.69
C GLU A 470 -5.98 23.47 -0.99
N PRO A 471 -5.29 24.25 -0.14
CA PRO A 471 -4.20 23.73 0.65
C PRO A 471 -4.69 22.82 1.76
N LEU A 472 -3.86 21.85 2.13
CA LEU A 472 -4.05 21.12 3.36
C LEU A 472 -3.64 22.04 4.52
N LEU A 473 -4.64 22.46 5.29
CA LEU A 473 -4.48 23.15 6.55
C LEU A 473 -4.73 22.17 7.68
N ARG A 474 -3.84 22.16 8.67
CA ARG A 474 -4.06 21.38 9.87
C ARG A 474 -5.19 22.01 10.69
N PRO A 475 -6.25 21.25 11.05
CA PRO A 475 -7.40 21.81 11.77
C PRO A 475 -7.09 22.05 13.25
N GLU A 476 -6.14 21.33 13.84
CA GLU A 476 -5.86 21.44 15.26
C GLU A 476 -5.08 22.71 15.60
N PRO A 477 -5.48 23.45 16.65
CA PRO A 477 -4.79 24.65 17.08
C PRO A 477 -3.46 24.28 17.74
N LEU A 478 -2.46 25.16 17.58
CA LEU A 478 -1.10 24.97 18.09
C LEU A 478 -1.00 24.58 19.59
N PRO A 479 -1.84 25.12 20.51
CA PRO A 479 -1.84 24.65 21.91
C PRO A 479 -2.13 23.16 22.07
N ALA A 480 -3.03 22.59 21.26
CA ALA A 480 -3.36 21.17 21.30
C ALA A 480 -2.17 20.32 20.81
N LEU A 481 -1.49 20.75 19.75
CA LEU A 481 -0.29 20.10 19.24
C LEU A 481 0.85 20.10 20.27
N ARG A 482 1.06 21.22 20.95
CA ARG A 482 2.04 21.33 22.04
C ARG A 482 1.71 20.43 23.22
N THR A 483 0.43 20.36 23.60
CA THR A 483 -0.04 19.49 24.69
C THR A 483 0.18 18.01 24.35
N ALA A 484 0.10 17.66 23.06
CA ALA A 484 0.41 16.33 22.56
C ALA A 484 1.92 16.00 22.55
N GLY A 485 2.80 16.90 22.99
CA GLY A 485 4.25 16.69 23.05
C GLY A 485 4.98 17.02 21.75
N LEU A 486 4.32 17.67 20.79
CA LEU A 486 4.93 18.05 19.51
C LEU A 486 5.76 19.33 19.69
N THR A 487 6.91 19.38 19.00
CA THR A 487 7.94 20.39 19.24
C THR A 487 8.33 21.19 18.00
N GLU A 488 7.89 20.78 16.81
CA GLU A 488 8.17 21.50 15.57
C GLU A 488 6.96 21.52 14.64
N ALA A 489 6.65 22.70 14.09
CA ALA A 489 5.70 22.87 12.99
C ALA A 489 6.42 23.25 11.69
N ARG A 490 5.89 22.76 10.57
CA ARG A 490 6.37 23.02 9.22
C ARG A 490 5.31 23.72 8.37
N VAL A 491 5.68 24.85 7.79
CA VAL A 491 4.96 25.49 6.68
C VAL A 491 5.67 25.12 5.39
N ASP A 492 5.06 24.28 4.56
CA ASP A 492 5.59 23.92 3.26
C ASP A 492 4.94 24.76 2.15
N LEU A 493 5.75 25.62 1.54
CA LEU A 493 5.37 26.56 0.50
C LEU A 493 5.85 26.12 -0.90
N THR A 494 6.33 24.88 -1.05
CA THR A 494 6.86 24.39 -2.34
C THR A 494 5.80 24.24 -3.43
N GLY A 495 4.54 24.05 -3.04
CA GLY A 495 3.40 24.01 -3.96
C GLY A 495 2.78 25.37 -4.27
N GLU A 496 3.36 26.47 -3.77
CA GLU A 496 2.83 27.82 -3.92
C GLU A 496 3.61 28.66 -4.91
N SER A 497 2.94 29.67 -5.48
CA SER A 497 3.62 30.60 -6.39
C SER A 497 4.59 31.52 -5.63
N PRO A 498 5.77 31.86 -6.18
CA PRO A 498 6.74 32.73 -5.51
C PRO A 498 6.17 34.05 -4.97
N GLY A 499 5.24 34.67 -5.70
CA GLY A 499 4.60 35.92 -5.28
C GLY A 499 3.63 35.79 -4.10
N ALA A 500 3.18 34.58 -3.77
CA ALA A 500 2.24 34.33 -2.69
C ALA A 500 2.91 34.11 -1.33
N LEU A 501 4.22 33.78 -1.29
CA LEU A 501 4.86 33.24 -0.09
C LEU A 501 4.85 34.21 1.10
N ALA A 502 5.21 35.47 0.87
CA ALA A 502 5.25 36.48 1.94
C ALA A 502 3.85 36.75 2.52
N THR A 503 2.84 36.87 1.66
CA THR A 503 1.44 37.08 2.07
C THR A 503 0.89 35.88 2.84
N LEU A 504 1.19 34.65 2.39
CA LEU A 504 0.80 33.43 3.09
C LEU A 504 1.48 33.34 4.46
N TRP A 505 2.77 33.65 4.55
CA TRP A 505 3.47 33.67 5.83
C TRP A 505 2.90 34.70 6.79
N ALA A 506 2.65 35.93 6.34
CA ALA A 506 2.06 36.98 7.17
C ALA A 506 0.71 36.56 7.78
N ARG A 507 -0.08 35.75 7.05
CA ARG A 507 -1.34 35.18 7.54
C ARG A 507 -1.15 34.02 8.52
N LEU A 508 -0.15 33.16 8.31
CA LEU A 508 0.06 31.96 9.13
C LEU A 508 0.85 32.24 10.40
N ARG A 509 1.84 33.14 10.36
CA ARG A 509 2.77 33.45 11.45
C ARG A 509 2.08 33.69 12.80
N PRO A 510 1.01 34.51 12.92
CA PRO A 510 0.38 34.79 14.23
C PRO A 510 -0.16 33.54 14.93
N HIS A 511 -0.40 32.46 14.19
CA HIS A 511 -0.89 31.19 14.73
C HIS A 511 0.23 30.19 15.05
N LEU A 512 1.47 30.49 14.66
CA LEU A 512 2.60 29.55 14.69
C LEU A 512 3.73 30.02 15.61
N VAL A 513 3.96 31.33 15.63
CA VAL A 513 4.98 31.98 16.43
C VAL A 513 4.27 32.64 17.61
N PRO A 514 4.55 32.24 18.86
CA PRO A 514 3.99 32.91 20.03
C PRO A 514 4.38 34.39 19.99
N ASP A 515 3.46 35.28 20.35
CA ASP A 515 3.82 36.66 20.66
C ASP A 515 4.79 36.63 21.85
N SER A 516 5.99 37.15 21.61
CA SER A 516 7.09 37.23 22.58
C SER A 516 6.80 38.19 23.71
#